data_AF-A0A7C6UCS2-F1
#
_entry.id   AF-A0A7C6UCS2-F1
#
_cell.length_a   1.000
_cell.length_b   1.000
_cell.length_c   1.000
_cell.angle_alpha   90.00
_cell.angle_beta   90.00
_cell.angle_gamma   90.00
#
_symmetry.space_group_name_H-M   'P 1'
#
loop_
_entity.id
_entity.type
_entity.pdbx_description
1 polymer ?
#
loop_
_entity_poly.entity_id
_entity_poly.type
_entity_poly.pdbx_seq_one_letter_code
_entity_poly.pdbx_strand_id
1 'polypeptide(L)'
;MTEPESTPENLAKLFYIYAYSRGKFVLSSGRVSSYYLNGKQVTLSARGLYTSARLLLERIAGQSPDAVGGLSFGAAPLAAAVSALSCCSQLQAPVSSFIVRKEPKQHGTRSRIEGPFYRGINTVIIDDVLTTGASVLSAAQAVEEAGGKVKKICVLVDRLEGGKENVEKQGYRLESIITRRDLERFDRLLRQKYPLFTTVLELQPVNWARLAEGCREVSGYHPRLGSTLKQEITRLKSELGPLSVLPPGLRSYLLRPVKIAEFSVDPESACDQACRSLSVDFTGGADS
;
A
#
# COMPACT_ATOMS: atom_id res chain seq x y z
N MET A 1 -20.96 3.36 16.01
CA MET A 1 -20.34 3.44 14.67
C MET A 1 -20.55 2.11 13.99
N THR A 2 -21.07 2.10 12.76
CA THR A 2 -21.15 0.89 11.93
C THR A 2 -19.75 0.42 11.55
N GLU A 3 -19.57 -0.90 11.42
CA GLU A 3 -18.29 -1.50 11.02
C GLU A 3 -17.91 -0.99 9.61
N PRO A 4 -16.67 -0.51 9.39
CA PRO A 4 -16.30 0.05 8.11
C PRO A 4 -16.24 -1.04 7.03
N GLU A 5 -16.92 -0.79 5.91
CA GLU A 5 -17.03 -1.74 4.81
C GLU A 5 -15.64 -2.08 4.24
N SER A 6 -15.31 -3.37 4.25
CA SER A 6 -14.03 -3.90 3.79
C SER A 6 -14.21 -4.63 2.46
N THR A 7 -14.04 -3.91 1.35
CA THR A 7 -14.11 -4.48 -0.01
C THR A 7 -12.76 -4.37 -0.72
N PRO A 8 -12.47 -5.21 -1.73
CA PRO A 8 -11.31 -5.03 -2.59
C PRO A 8 -11.25 -3.65 -3.24
N GLU A 9 -12.40 -3.06 -3.58
CA GLU A 9 -12.51 -1.69 -4.10
C GLU A 9 -12.01 -0.65 -3.08
N ASN A 10 -12.44 -0.73 -1.83
CA ASN A 10 -11.99 0.16 -0.76
C ASN A 10 -10.50 -0.01 -0.46
N LEU A 11 -9.99 -1.25 -0.51
CA LEU A 11 -8.55 -1.51 -0.41
C LEU A 11 -7.78 -0.84 -1.57
N ALA A 12 -8.26 -0.98 -2.81
CA ALA A 12 -7.64 -0.35 -3.97
C ALA A 12 -7.65 1.18 -3.89
N LYS A 13 -8.73 1.79 -3.41
CA LYS A 13 -8.80 3.23 -3.13
C LYS A 13 -7.75 3.66 -2.12
N LEU A 14 -7.63 2.96 -0.99
CA LEU A 14 -6.62 3.26 0.04
C LEU A 14 -5.18 3.15 -0.50
N PHE A 15 -4.88 2.09 -1.26
CA PHE A 15 -3.58 1.95 -1.92
C PHE A 15 -3.33 3.04 -2.98
N TYR A 16 -4.34 3.41 -3.76
CA TYR A 16 -4.21 4.47 -4.75
C TYR A 16 -3.91 5.83 -4.11
N ILE A 17 -4.61 6.16 -3.02
CA ILE A 17 -4.46 7.43 -2.29
C ILE A 17 -3.08 7.51 -1.61
N TYR A 18 -2.71 6.49 -0.84
CA TYR A 18 -1.59 6.59 0.11
C TYR A 18 -0.31 5.92 -0.36
N ALA A 19 -0.39 4.88 -1.19
CA ALA A 19 0.75 4.04 -1.53
C ALA A 19 1.25 4.18 -2.98
N TYR A 20 0.43 4.67 -3.91
CA TYR A 20 0.74 4.68 -5.34
C TYR A 20 1.20 6.06 -5.85
N SER A 21 2.39 6.12 -6.47
CA SER A 21 2.92 7.34 -7.09
C SER A 21 3.44 7.09 -8.50
N ARG A 22 3.27 8.06 -9.41
CA ARG A 22 3.78 8.00 -10.80
C ARG A 22 4.99 8.91 -11.01
N GLY A 23 5.92 8.44 -11.83
CA GLY A 23 7.19 9.10 -12.07
C GLY A 23 8.27 8.10 -12.44
N LYS A 24 9.50 8.57 -12.58
CA LYS A 24 10.65 7.67 -12.78
C LYS A 24 11.25 7.36 -11.41
N PHE A 25 11.25 6.09 -11.03
CA PHE A 25 11.80 5.61 -9.77
C PHE A 25 12.87 4.57 -10.04
N VAL A 26 13.99 4.62 -9.32
CA VAL A 26 15.01 3.58 -9.37
C VAL A 26 14.71 2.58 -8.25
N LEU A 27 14.41 1.34 -8.61
CA LEU A 27 14.13 0.29 -7.64
C LEU A 27 15.43 -0.20 -6.99
N SER A 28 15.33 -0.91 -5.87
CA SER A 28 16.48 -1.57 -5.22
C SER A 28 17.21 -2.58 -6.11
N SER A 29 16.56 -3.03 -7.19
CA SER A 29 17.16 -3.87 -8.23
C SER A 29 17.97 -3.08 -9.28
N GLY A 30 18.02 -1.75 -9.19
CA GLY A 30 18.60 -0.85 -10.20
C GLY A 30 17.69 -0.60 -11.41
N ARG A 31 16.56 -1.31 -11.53
CA ARG A 31 15.59 -1.12 -12.63
C ARG A 31 14.84 0.20 -12.45
N VAL A 32 14.58 0.87 -13.57
CA VAL A 32 13.70 2.05 -13.60
C VAL A 32 12.24 1.60 -13.71
N SER A 33 11.39 2.12 -12.83
CA SER A 33 9.94 1.92 -12.83
C SER A 33 9.23 3.24 -13.13
N SER A 34 8.10 3.17 -13.84
CA SER A 34 7.22 4.32 -14.12
C SER A 34 6.25 4.65 -12.98
N TYR A 35 6.29 3.86 -11.91
CA TYR A 35 5.51 4.06 -10.70
C TYR A 35 6.23 3.48 -9.47
N TYR A 36 5.83 3.94 -8.30
CA TYR A 36 6.26 3.45 -7.00
C TYR A 36 5.04 3.01 -6.20
N LEU A 37 5.22 1.97 -5.38
CA LEU A 37 4.17 1.40 -4.54
C LEU A 37 4.72 1.07 -3.16
N ASN A 38 4.27 1.80 -2.14
CA ASN A 38 4.65 1.57 -0.73
C ASN A 38 3.46 1.12 0.11
N GLY A 39 3.22 -0.19 0.16
CA GLY A 39 2.08 -0.78 0.88
C GLY A 39 2.04 -0.46 2.37
N LYS A 40 3.18 -0.16 3.01
CA LYS A 40 3.27 0.21 4.43
C LYS A 40 2.50 1.49 4.77
N GLN A 41 2.34 2.42 3.82
CA GLN A 41 1.49 3.61 4.02
C GLN A 41 0.02 3.23 4.29
N VAL A 42 -0.42 2.05 3.80
CA VAL A 42 -1.76 1.52 4.03
C VAL A 42 -1.77 0.56 5.22
N THR A 43 -0.83 -0.40 5.26
CA THR A 43 -0.81 -1.46 6.29
C THR A 43 -0.40 -0.98 7.67
N LEU A 44 0.10 0.25 7.80
CA LEU A 44 0.34 0.92 9.10
C LEU A 44 -0.68 2.03 9.39
N SER A 45 -1.71 2.19 8.57
CA SER A 45 -2.83 3.09 8.85
C SER A 45 -3.99 2.32 9.52
N ALA A 46 -4.71 2.95 10.45
CA ALA A 46 -5.80 2.28 11.17
C ALA A 46 -6.83 1.64 10.24
N ARG A 47 -7.35 2.42 9.28
CA ARG A 47 -8.36 1.95 8.33
C ARG A 47 -7.80 0.98 7.29
N GLY A 48 -6.58 1.22 6.81
CA GLY A 48 -5.92 0.34 5.83
C GLY A 48 -5.56 -1.02 6.42
N LEU A 49 -5.01 -1.06 7.63
CA LEU A 49 -4.70 -2.31 8.32
C LEU A 49 -5.95 -3.12 8.62
N TYR A 50 -6.99 -2.46 9.16
CA TYR A 50 -8.27 -3.11 9.42
C TYR A 50 -8.89 -3.71 8.15
N THR A 51 -8.98 -2.92 7.07
CA THR A 51 -9.53 -3.38 5.76
C THR A 51 -8.71 -4.55 5.21
N SER A 52 -7.38 -4.45 5.28
CA SER A 52 -6.46 -5.49 4.79
C SER A 52 -6.64 -6.80 5.56
N ALA A 53 -6.69 -6.73 6.89
CA ALA A 53 -6.83 -7.90 7.75
C ALA A 53 -8.20 -8.59 7.60
N ARG A 54 -9.28 -7.83 7.45
CA ARG A 54 -10.62 -8.37 7.16
C ARG A 54 -10.65 -9.15 5.85
N LEU A 55 -10.14 -8.57 4.77
CA LEU A 55 -10.09 -9.23 3.48
C LEU A 55 -9.16 -10.46 3.49
N LEU A 56 -8.03 -10.38 4.21
CA LEU A 56 -7.16 -11.55 4.37
C LEU A 56 -7.86 -12.69 5.14
N LEU A 57 -8.61 -12.39 6.20
CA LEU A 57 -9.39 -13.39 6.95
C LEU A 57 -10.37 -14.13 6.04
N GLU A 58 -11.08 -13.41 5.17
CA GLU A 58 -12.00 -14.01 4.18
C GLU A 58 -11.24 -14.95 3.22
N ARG A 59 -10.05 -14.55 2.76
CA ARG A 59 -9.24 -15.34 1.82
C ARG A 59 -8.57 -16.57 2.43
N ILE A 60 -8.48 -16.66 3.76
CA ILE A 60 -7.88 -17.82 4.45
C ILE A 60 -8.92 -18.75 5.10
N ALA A 61 -10.19 -18.35 5.10
CA ALA A 61 -11.24 -19.10 5.81
C ALA A 61 -11.39 -20.55 5.34
N GLY A 62 -11.22 -20.81 4.05
CA GLY A 62 -11.29 -22.17 3.48
C GLY A 62 -10.05 -23.03 3.72
N GLN A 63 -9.02 -22.51 4.39
CA GLN A 63 -7.73 -23.19 4.58
C GLN A 63 -7.52 -23.67 6.01
N SER A 64 -8.35 -23.18 6.96
CA SER A 64 -8.24 -23.42 8.40
C SER A 64 -6.78 -23.45 8.91
N PRO A 65 -5.99 -22.39 8.68
CA PRO A 65 -4.60 -22.36 9.13
C PRO A 65 -4.52 -22.21 10.64
N ASP A 66 -3.50 -22.82 11.24
CA ASP A 66 -3.15 -22.64 12.65
C ASP A 66 -2.49 -21.27 12.88
N ALA A 67 -1.73 -20.77 11.88
CA ALA A 67 -1.08 -19.47 11.97
C ALA A 67 -0.91 -18.74 10.62
N VAL A 68 -0.82 -17.41 10.68
CA VAL A 68 -0.52 -16.52 9.55
C VAL A 68 0.75 -15.72 9.79
N GLY A 69 1.53 -15.47 8.75
CA GLY A 69 2.80 -14.78 8.93
C GLY A 69 3.55 -14.58 7.64
N GLY A 70 4.73 -13.98 7.71
CA GLY A 70 5.53 -13.73 6.52
C GLY A 70 6.82 -13.00 6.86
N LEU A 71 7.55 -12.58 5.83
CA LEU A 71 8.82 -11.90 6.01
C LEU A 71 8.62 -10.53 6.67
N SER A 72 9.42 -10.22 7.69
CA SER A 72 9.49 -8.87 8.23
C SER A 72 10.01 -7.88 7.17
N PHE A 73 9.59 -6.62 7.15
CA PHE A 73 8.58 -5.93 7.97
C PHE A 73 7.17 -5.91 7.35
N GLY A 74 7.01 -6.24 6.07
CA GLY A 74 5.74 -6.08 5.33
C GLY A 74 4.59 -6.93 5.90
N ALA A 75 4.90 -8.16 6.31
CA ALA A 75 3.91 -9.11 6.81
C ALA A 75 3.54 -8.92 8.28
N ALA A 76 4.42 -8.35 9.11
CA ALA A 76 4.27 -8.38 10.56
C ALA A 76 3.03 -7.62 11.08
N PRO A 77 2.74 -6.37 10.62
CA PRO A 77 1.51 -5.66 11.01
C PRO A 77 0.25 -6.42 10.58
N LEU A 78 0.26 -6.97 9.36
CA LEU A 78 -0.86 -7.74 8.83
C LEU A 78 -1.10 -9.01 9.64
N ALA A 79 -0.05 -9.74 9.99
CA ALA A 79 -0.16 -10.99 10.74
C ALA A 79 -0.75 -10.75 12.13
N ALA A 80 -0.27 -9.71 12.81
CA ALA A 80 -0.80 -9.30 14.11
C ALA A 80 -2.28 -8.91 14.03
N ALA A 81 -2.67 -8.12 13.02
CA ALA A 81 -4.06 -7.70 12.85
C ALA A 81 -5.00 -8.85 12.46
N VAL A 82 -4.58 -9.73 11.55
CA VAL A 82 -5.35 -10.93 11.18
C VAL A 82 -5.54 -11.84 12.38
N SER A 83 -4.47 -12.07 13.16
CA SER A 83 -4.52 -12.85 14.40
C SER A 83 -5.52 -12.26 15.40
N ALA A 84 -5.40 -10.96 15.71
CA ALA A 84 -6.30 -10.28 16.63
C ALA A 84 -7.77 -10.29 16.16
N LEU A 85 -8.03 -10.00 14.89
CA LEU A 85 -9.39 -9.99 14.33
C LEU A 85 -9.98 -11.41 14.18
N SER A 86 -9.15 -12.45 14.09
CA SER A 86 -9.63 -13.83 13.98
C SER A 86 -10.45 -14.26 15.20
N CYS A 87 -10.16 -13.71 16.39
CA CYS A 87 -10.92 -13.95 17.62
C CYS A 87 -12.39 -13.52 17.54
N CYS A 88 -12.71 -12.58 16.65
CA CYS A 88 -14.07 -12.06 16.43
C CYS A 88 -14.62 -12.45 15.06
N SER A 89 -13.99 -13.42 14.38
CA SER A 89 -14.37 -13.86 13.04
C SER A 89 -15.28 -15.09 13.08
N GLN A 90 -15.78 -15.51 11.91
CA GLN A 90 -16.56 -16.75 11.75
C GLN A 90 -15.68 -17.98 11.48
N LEU A 91 -14.35 -17.87 11.68
CA LEU A 91 -13.46 -19.01 11.57
C LEU A 91 -13.75 -20.05 12.66
N GLN A 92 -13.46 -21.31 12.35
CA GLN A 92 -13.65 -22.42 13.31
C GLN A 92 -12.79 -22.25 14.57
N ALA A 93 -11.62 -21.63 14.44
CA ALA A 93 -10.70 -21.32 15.53
C ALA A 93 -9.94 -20.02 15.24
N PRO A 94 -9.51 -19.28 16.28
CA PRO A 94 -8.58 -18.18 16.11
C PRO A 94 -7.26 -18.63 15.50
N VAL A 95 -6.65 -17.75 14.72
CA VAL A 95 -5.41 -18.00 13.99
C VAL A 95 -4.26 -17.25 14.67
N SER A 96 -3.17 -17.94 14.98
CA SER A 96 -2.00 -17.28 15.58
C SER A 96 -1.20 -16.48 14.55
N SER A 97 -0.36 -15.54 14.99
CA SER A 97 0.58 -14.83 14.11
C SER A 97 2.02 -15.33 14.28
N PHE A 98 2.79 -15.38 13.20
CA PHE A 98 4.24 -15.57 13.24
C PHE A 98 4.96 -14.57 12.34
N ILE A 99 6.26 -14.38 12.58
CA ILE A 99 7.12 -13.50 11.78
C ILE A 99 8.33 -14.28 11.32
N VAL A 100 8.64 -14.19 10.03
CA VAL A 100 9.89 -14.71 9.47
C VAL A 100 10.90 -13.57 9.39
N ARG A 101 12.07 -13.75 10.02
CA ARG A 101 13.19 -12.83 9.95
C ARG A 101 13.92 -12.99 8.63
N LYS A 102 14.41 -11.85 8.09
CA LYS A 102 15.31 -11.85 6.93
C LYS A 102 16.60 -12.63 7.22
N GLU A 103 17.14 -12.48 8.42
CA GLU A 103 18.33 -13.17 8.87
C GLU A 103 18.04 -14.03 10.12
N PRO A 104 18.67 -15.21 10.26
CA PRO A 104 18.59 -16.04 11.46
C PRO A 104 18.96 -15.27 12.75
N LYS A 105 18.54 -15.79 13.90
CA LYS A 105 19.07 -15.31 15.19
C LYS A 105 20.58 -15.57 15.26
N GLN A 106 21.35 -14.60 15.73
CA GLN A 106 22.81 -14.75 15.94
C GLN A 106 23.13 -15.71 17.11
N HIS A 107 22.21 -15.87 18.06
CA HIS A 107 22.36 -16.72 19.25
C HIS A 107 21.11 -17.58 19.48
N GLY A 108 21.25 -18.67 20.26
CA GLY A 108 20.16 -19.62 20.53
C GLY A 108 19.92 -20.62 19.39
N THR A 109 18.66 -20.99 19.14
CA THR A 109 18.25 -22.02 18.15
C THR A 109 18.53 -21.64 16.69
N ARG A 110 19.04 -20.43 16.42
CA ARG A 110 19.23 -19.85 15.07
C ARG A 110 17.96 -19.88 14.20
N SER A 111 16.78 -19.99 14.82
CA SER A 111 15.49 -19.96 14.11
C SER A 111 15.31 -18.63 13.37
N ARG A 112 14.72 -18.71 12.17
CA ARG A 112 14.22 -17.54 11.43
C ARG A 112 12.80 -17.16 11.82
N ILE A 113 12.07 -17.99 12.57
CA ILE A 113 10.66 -17.81 12.89
C ILE A 113 10.48 -17.36 14.34
N GLU A 114 9.66 -16.33 14.53
CA GLU A 114 9.15 -15.86 15.82
C GLU A 114 7.64 -16.10 15.93
N GLY A 115 7.14 -16.43 17.12
CA GLY A 115 5.73 -16.72 17.39
C GLY A 115 5.50 -18.16 17.89
N PRO A 116 4.25 -18.54 18.20
CA PRO A 116 3.89 -19.88 18.68
C PRO A 116 3.94 -20.92 17.55
N PHE A 117 5.14 -21.20 17.03
CA PHE A 117 5.37 -22.07 15.90
C PHE A 117 5.86 -23.46 16.34
N TYR A 118 5.31 -24.52 15.74
CA TYR A 118 5.66 -25.91 16.05
C TYR A 118 5.71 -26.77 14.78
N ARG A 119 6.40 -27.92 14.83
CA ARG A 119 6.49 -28.83 13.68
C ARG A 119 5.11 -29.38 13.31
N GLY A 120 4.79 -29.41 12.03
CA GLY A 120 3.50 -29.86 11.50
C GLY A 120 2.42 -28.77 11.43
N ILE A 121 2.69 -27.57 11.94
CA ILE A 121 1.76 -26.43 11.91
C ILE A 121 1.36 -26.08 10.47
N ASN A 122 0.07 -25.83 10.23
CA ASN A 122 -0.43 -25.38 8.95
C ASN A 122 -0.48 -23.85 8.93
N THR A 123 0.16 -23.25 7.94
CA THR A 123 0.29 -21.79 7.87
C THR A 123 -0.17 -21.21 6.55
N VAL A 124 -0.51 -19.92 6.60
CA VAL A 124 -0.64 -19.08 5.40
C VAL A 124 0.44 -18.00 5.44
N ILE A 125 1.15 -17.85 4.31
CA ILE A 125 2.08 -16.73 4.13
C ILE A 125 1.30 -15.50 3.68
N ILE A 126 1.56 -14.34 4.27
CA ILE A 126 0.96 -13.07 3.87
C ILE A 126 2.01 -12.01 3.58
N ASP A 127 1.72 -11.08 2.67
CA ASP A 127 2.57 -9.90 2.41
C ASP A 127 1.77 -8.71 1.85
N ASP A 128 2.34 -7.50 1.89
CA ASP A 128 1.68 -6.29 1.39
C ASP A 128 1.70 -6.22 -0.15
N VAL A 129 2.87 -6.32 -0.77
CA VAL A 129 3.07 -6.10 -2.20
C VAL A 129 3.90 -7.21 -2.83
N LEU A 130 3.34 -7.87 -3.85
CA LEU A 130 4.06 -8.85 -4.66
C LEU A 130 4.76 -8.18 -5.84
N THR A 131 6.07 -8.43 -5.94
CA THR A 131 6.94 -8.05 -7.07
C THR A 131 7.39 -9.31 -7.82
N THR A 132 8.57 -9.83 -7.49
CA THR A 132 9.16 -11.05 -8.08
C THR A 132 8.79 -12.33 -7.33
N GLY A 133 8.19 -12.21 -6.14
CA GLY A 133 7.86 -13.33 -5.25
C GLY A 133 8.98 -13.74 -4.28
N ALA A 134 10.17 -13.13 -4.36
CA ALA A 134 11.33 -13.55 -3.56
C ALA A 134 11.07 -13.52 -2.04
N SER A 135 10.39 -12.49 -1.53
CA SER A 135 10.11 -12.37 -0.09
C SER A 135 9.17 -13.47 0.42
N VAL A 136 8.07 -13.72 -0.29
CA VAL A 136 7.08 -14.74 0.11
C VAL A 136 7.64 -16.16 -0.06
N LEU A 137 8.47 -16.40 -1.07
CA LEU A 137 9.18 -17.66 -1.25
C LEU A 137 10.20 -17.90 -0.13
N SER A 138 10.97 -16.88 0.26
CA SER A 138 11.91 -16.98 1.38
C SER A 138 11.20 -17.27 2.71
N ALA A 139 10.00 -16.71 2.90
CA ALA A 139 9.18 -16.99 4.07
C ALA A 139 8.61 -18.42 4.04
N ALA A 140 8.12 -18.87 2.87
CA ALA A 140 7.60 -20.23 2.70
C ALA A 140 8.69 -21.29 2.96
N GLN A 141 9.88 -21.08 2.40
CA GLN A 141 11.03 -21.96 2.64
C GLN A 141 11.39 -22.01 4.14
N ALA A 142 11.44 -20.87 4.83
CA ALA A 142 11.74 -20.85 6.26
C ALA A 142 10.70 -21.64 7.10
N VAL A 143 9.42 -21.57 6.71
CA VAL A 143 8.35 -22.36 7.34
C VAL A 143 8.56 -23.86 7.12
N GLU A 144 8.87 -24.28 5.89
CA GLU A 144 9.09 -25.69 5.56
C GLU A 144 10.36 -26.26 6.22
N GLU A 145 11.46 -25.50 6.25
CA GLU A 145 12.69 -25.83 6.96
C GLU A 145 12.45 -26.02 8.47
N ALA A 146 11.57 -25.22 9.07
CA ALA A 146 11.15 -25.37 10.46
C ALA A 146 10.16 -26.53 10.68
N GLY A 147 9.78 -27.26 9.62
CA GLY A 147 8.87 -28.40 9.66
C GLY A 147 7.38 -28.04 9.63
N GLY A 148 7.01 -26.79 9.30
CA GLY A 148 5.63 -26.38 9.05
C GLY A 148 5.17 -26.68 7.63
N LYS A 149 3.89 -26.40 7.35
CA LYS A 149 3.27 -26.61 6.04
C LYS A 149 2.63 -25.32 5.55
N VAL A 150 3.05 -24.83 4.39
CA VAL A 150 2.43 -23.65 3.74
C VAL A 150 1.20 -24.08 2.95
N LYS A 151 0.01 -23.68 3.40
CA LYS A 151 -1.26 -23.98 2.72
C LYS A 151 -1.52 -23.08 1.52
N LYS A 152 -1.10 -21.82 1.63
CA LYS A 152 -1.40 -20.75 0.68
C LYS A 152 -0.50 -19.55 0.94
N ILE A 153 -0.32 -18.73 -0.10
CA ILE A 153 0.26 -17.40 -0.01
C ILE A 153 -0.80 -16.38 -0.43
N CYS A 154 -1.04 -15.36 0.39
CA CYS A 154 -1.98 -14.28 0.13
C CYS A 154 -1.28 -12.93 0.16
N VAL A 155 -1.44 -12.11 -0.87
CA VAL A 155 -0.86 -10.76 -0.91
C VAL A 155 -1.94 -9.71 -1.09
N LEU A 156 -1.74 -8.50 -0.59
CA LEU A 156 -2.73 -7.43 -0.81
C LEU A 156 -2.71 -6.99 -2.27
N VAL A 157 -1.53 -6.67 -2.81
CA VAL A 157 -1.39 -6.14 -4.18
C VAL A 157 -0.40 -6.95 -5.00
N ASP A 158 -0.84 -7.43 -6.17
CA ASP A 158 0.06 -7.96 -7.20
C ASP A 158 0.44 -6.88 -8.23
N ARG A 159 1.75 -6.62 -8.38
CA ARG A 159 2.27 -5.67 -9.37
C ARG A 159 2.19 -6.17 -10.81
N LEU A 160 1.91 -7.45 -11.02
CA LEU A 160 1.91 -8.14 -12.31
C LEU A 160 3.31 -8.11 -12.95
N GLU A 161 4.34 -8.39 -12.14
CA GLU A 161 5.76 -8.40 -12.52
C GLU A 161 6.37 -9.81 -12.56
N GLY A 162 5.54 -10.85 -12.69
CA GLY A 162 5.97 -12.26 -12.74
C GLY A 162 6.01 -12.98 -11.39
N GLY A 163 5.67 -12.29 -10.29
CA GLY A 163 5.77 -12.84 -8.94
C GLY A 163 4.82 -14.02 -8.69
N LYS A 164 3.59 -13.96 -9.22
CA LYS A 164 2.62 -15.05 -9.07
C LYS A 164 3.12 -16.31 -9.77
N GLU A 165 3.57 -16.17 -11.01
CA GLU A 165 4.08 -17.27 -11.83
C GLU A 165 5.33 -17.90 -11.19
N ASN A 166 6.21 -17.08 -10.62
CA ASN A 166 7.39 -17.57 -9.90
C ASN A 166 7.01 -18.38 -8.66
N VAL A 167 6.00 -17.93 -7.91
CA VAL A 167 5.52 -18.63 -6.71
C VAL A 167 4.84 -19.96 -7.08
N GLU A 168 3.98 -19.96 -8.09
CA GLU A 168 3.28 -21.15 -8.56
C GLU A 168 4.21 -22.20 -9.16
N LYS A 169 5.29 -21.77 -9.84
CA LYS A 169 6.36 -22.67 -10.32
C LYS A 169 7.09 -23.41 -9.19
N GLN A 170 7.12 -22.84 -7.99
CA GLN A 170 7.70 -23.49 -6.80
C GLN A 170 6.68 -24.39 -6.07
N GLY A 171 5.47 -24.56 -6.62
CA GLY A 171 4.44 -25.46 -6.07
C GLY A 171 3.51 -24.80 -5.04
N TYR A 172 3.65 -23.51 -4.76
CA TYR A 172 2.77 -22.80 -3.83
C TYR A 172 1.58 -22.16 -4.56
N ARG A 173 0.40 -22.19 -3.93
CA ARG A 173 -0.76 -21.44 -4.40
C ARG A 173 -0.68 -19.99 -3.94
N LEU A 174 -0.81 -19.04 -4.87
CA LEU A 174 -0.83 -17.61 -4.56
C LEU A 174 -2.13 -16.94 -4.98
N GLU A 175 -2.66 -16.11 -4.10
CA GLU A 175 -3.79 -15.23 -4.40
C GLU A 175 -3.48 -13.77 -4.01
N SER A 176 -3.90 -12.83 -4.85
CA SER A 176 -3.87 -11.40 -4.55
C SER A 176 -5.28 -10.86 -4.34
N ILE A 177 -5.43 -9.86 -3.48
CA ILE A 177 -6.74 -9.22 -3.23
C ILE A 177 -7.04 -8.23 -4.36
N ILE A 178 -6.06 -7.41 -4.72
CA ILE A 178 -6.10 -6.47 -5.84
C ILE A 178 -4.82 -6.56 -6.66
N THR A 179 -4.80 -5.89 -7.81
CA THR A 179 -3.66 -5.84 -8.71
C THR A 179 -3.29 -4.40 -9.05
N ARG A 180 -2.13 -4.22 -9.67
CA ARG A 180 -1.71 -2.93 -10.23
C ARG A 180 -2.76 -2.31 -11.17
N ARG A 181 -3.52 -3.13 -11.90
CA ARG A 181 -4.54 -2.64 -12.85
C ARG A 181 -5.66 -1.87 -12.15
N ASP A 182 -5.99 -2.24 -10.91
CA ASP A 182 -6.99 -1.54 -10.10
C ASP A 182 -6.51 -0.12 -9.75
N LEU A 183 -5.22 0.02 -9.41
CA LEU A 183 -4.60 1.32 -9.14
C LEU A 183 -4.48 2.17 -10.41
N GLU A 184 -4.09 1.57 -11.53
CA GLU A 184 -4.02 2.26 -12.82
C GLU A 184 -5.39 2.73 -13.31
N ARG A 185 -6.47 2.02 -12.96
CA ARG A 185 -7.84 2.45 -13.27
C ARG A 185 -8.14 3.78 -12.58
N PHE A 186 -7.87 3.91 -11.28
CA PHE A 186 -8.07 5.18 -10.58
C PHE A 186 -7.15 6.29 -11.08
N ASP A 187 -5.90 5.97 -11.45
CA ASP A 187 -5.00 6.94 -12.08
C ASP A 187 -5.58 7.50 -13.39
N ARG A 188 -6.12 6.63 -14.26
CA ARG A 188 -6.78 7.06 -15.49
C ARG A 188 -8.00 7.94 -15.21
N LEU A 189 -8.85 7.55 -14.25
CA LEU A 189 -10.03 8.33 -13.87
C LEU A 189 -9.63 9.72 -13.35
N LEU A 190 -8.61 9.82 -12.50
CA LEU A 190 -8.13 11.09 -11.98
C LEU A 190 -7.59 11.99 -13.11
N ARG A 191 -6.80 11.42 -14.02
CA ARG A 191 -6.24 12.16 -15.17
C ARG A 191 -7.30 12.59 -16.17
N GLN A 192 -8.38 11.82 -16.34
CA GLN A 192 -9.50 12.21 -17.18
C GLN A 192 -10.31 13.35 -16.56
N LYS A 193 -10.47 13.34 -15.23
CA LYS A 193 -11.20 14.39 -14.50
C LYS A 193 -10.39 15.67 -14.30
N TYR A 194 -9.07 15.53 -14.13
CA TYR A 194 -8.14 16.63 -13.89
C TYR A 194 -6.94 16.65 -14.88
N PRO A 195 -7.17 16.65 -16.21
CA PRO A 195 -6.09 16.62 -17.19
C PRO A 195 -5.08 17.75 -17.03
N LEU A 196 -5.52 18.99 -16.78
CA LEU A 196 -4.57 20.09 -16.63
C LEU A 196 -3.73 19.91 -15.37
N PHE A 197 -4.38 19.73 -14.21
CA PHE A 197 -3.69 19.59 -12.92
C PHE A 197 -2.70 18.42 -12.90
N THR A 198 -3.08 17.27 -13.44
CA THR A 198 -2.21 16.08 -13.44
C THR A 198 -1.04 16.21 -14.41
N THR A 199 -1.22 16.84 -15.57
CA THR A 199 -0.13 17.06 -16.54
C THR A 199 0.88 18.09 -16.04
N VAL A 200 0.44 19.20 -15.42
CA VAL A 200 1.35 20.28 -14.99
C VAL A 200 2.30 19.85 -13.87
N LEU A 201 1.92 18.86 -13.06
CA LEU A 201 2.78 18.24 -12.03
C LEU A 201 3.96 17.45 -12.63
N GLU A 202 3.87 17.10 -13.92
CA GLU A 202 4.86 16.30 -14.65
C GLU A 202 5.75 17.14 -15.58
N LEU A 203 5.46 18.44 -15.75
CA LEU A 203 6.22 19.33 -16.62
C LEU A 203 7.66 19.56 -16.13
N GLN A 204 8.55 19.71 -17.10
CA GLN A 204 9.96 20.05 -16.92
C GLN A 204 10.31 21.17 -17.91
N PRO A 205 10.71 22.38 -17.45
CA PRO A 205 10.78 22.80 -16.05
C PRO A 205 9.41 22.92 -15.38
N VAL A 206 9.40 23.02 -14.05
CA VAL A 206 8.16 23.23 -13.28
C VAL A 206 7.53 24.57 -13.67
N ASN A 207 6.26 24.53 -14.07
CA ASN A 207 5.51 25.74 -14.39
C ASN A 207 4.52 26.08 -13.26
N TRP A 208 4.99 26.88 -12.29
CA TRP A 208 4.21 27.31 -11.14
C TRP A 208 2.92 28.06 -11.50
N ALA A 209 2.93 28.85 -12.57
CA ALA A 209 1.74 29.56 -13.02
C ALA A 209 0.68 28.55 -13.48
N ARG A 210 1.03 27.61 -14.36
CA ARG A 210 0.13 26.56 -14.85
C ARG A 210 -0.31 25.59 -13.75
N LEU A 211 0.52 25.36 -12.73
CA LEU A 211 0.12 24.62 -11.52
C LEU A 211 -1.05 25.31 -10.81
N ALA A 212 -0.97 26.62 -10.60
CA ALA A 212 -2.07 27.39 -10.03
C ALA A 212 -3.33 27.42 -10.93
N GLU A 213 -3.16 27.32 -12.26
CA GLU A 213 -4.28 27.15 -13.19
C GLU A 213 -4.95 25.79 -13.05
N GLY A 214 -4.16 24.72 -12.90
CA GLY A 214 -4.66 23.36 -12.63
C GLY A 214 -5.52 23.30 -11.37
N CYS A 215 -5.22 24.11 -10.34
CA CYS A 215 -6.08 24.19 -9.15
C CYS A 215 -7.50 24.67 -9.46
N ARG A 216 -7.73 25.44 -10.53
CA ARG A 216 -9.09 25.87 -10.94
C ARG A 216 -9.95 24.67 -11.36
N GLU A 217 -9.33 23.67 -11.97
CA GLU A 217 -9.98 22.42 -12.33
C GLU A 217 -10.43 21.66 -11.07
N VAL A 218 -9.56 21.59 -10.07
CA VAL A 218 -9.90 21.02 -8.75
C VAL A 218 -11.01 21.83 -8.08
N SER A 219 -10.94 23.16 -8.10
CA SER A 219 -11.97 24.05 -7.55
C SER A 219 -13.34 23.86 -8.19
N GLY A 220 -13.42 23.43 -9.46
CA GLY A 220 -14.70 23.17 -10.13
C GLY A 220 -15.52 22.05 -9.49
N TYR A 221 -14.86 21.11 -8.81
CA TYR A 221 -15.50 20.00 -8.10
C TYR A 221 -15.39 20.14 -6.57
N HIS A 222 -14.27 20.67 -6.09
CA HIS A 222 -13.95 20.83 -4.67
C HIS A 222 -13.47 22.27 -4.40
N PRO A 223 -14.38 23.25 -4.27
CA PRO A 223 -14.00 24.67 -4.17
C PRO A 223 -13.03 24.97 -3.03
N ARG A 224 -13.30 24.43 -1.83
CA ARG A 224 -12.45 24.61 -0.67
C ARG A 224 -11.05 24.02 -0.89
N LEU A 225 -10.97 22.75 -1.30
CA LEU A 225 -9.69 22.10 -1.58
C LEU A 225 -8.88 22.83 -2.66
N GLY A 226 -9.50 23.22 -3.77
CA GLY A 226 -8.81 23.93 -4.84
C GLY A 226 -8.26 25.28 -4.37
N SER A 227 -8.97 25.99 -3.49
CA SER A 227 -8.48 27.22 -2.88
C SER A 227 -7.29 26.98 -1.95
N THR A 228 -7.34 25.96 -1.09
CA THR A 228 -6.22 25.55 -0.23
C THR A 228 -4.99 25.12 -1.04
N LEU A 229 -5.16 24.31 -2.09
CA LEU A 229 -4.07 23.92 -2.99
C LEU A 229 -3.41 25.12 -3.65
N LYS A 230 -4.21 26.09 -4.12
CA LYS A 230 -3.68 27.30 -4.76
C LYS A 230 -2.84 28.13 -3.78
N GLN A 231 -3.28 28.27 -2.53
CA GLN A 231 -2.53 28.95 -1.48
C GLN A 231 -1.21 28.23 -1.20
N GLU A 232 -1.25 26.90 -1.06
CA GLU A 232 -0.06 26.11 -0.79
C GLU A 232 0.96 26.13 -1.93
N ILE A 233 0.50 26.03 -3.19
CA ILE A 233 1.38 26.17 -4.36
C ILE A 233 2.04 27.56 -4.42
N THR A 234 1.32 28.61 -4.00
CA THR A 234 1.87 29.97 -3.94
C THR A 234 2.97 30.07 -2.87
N ARG A 235 2.74 29.47 -1.71
CA ARG A 235 3.75 29.36 -0.63
C ARG A 235 4.98 28.59 -1.10
N LEU A 236 4.81 27.37 -1.60
CA LEU A 236 5.89 26.51 -2.09
C LEU A 236 6.72 27.18 -3.19
N LYS A 237 6.08 27.92 -4.11
CA LYS A 237 6.79 28.71 -5.13
C LYS A 237 7.71 29.75 -4.49
N SER A 238 7.25 30.43 -3.44
CA SER A 238 8.02 31.44 -2.72
C SER A 238 9.20 30.83 -1.97
N GLU A 239 9.05 29.63 -1.41
CA GLU A 239 10.08 28.95 -0.63
C GLU A 239 11.12 28.25 -1.52
N LEU A 240 10.68 27.56 -2.57
CA LEU A 240 11.54 26.69 -3.39
C LEU A 240 12.07 27.35 -4.67
N GLY A 241 11.44 28.43 -5.13
CA GLY A 241 11.82 29.12 -6.37
C GLY A 241 11.68 28.26 -7.63
N PRO A 242 12.45 28.56 -8.69
CA PRO A 242 12.44 27.79 -9.94
C PRO A 242 12.98 26.36 -9.75
N LEU A 243 12.27 25.37 -10.28
CA LEU A 243 12.67 23.96 -10.24
C LEU A 243 12.69 23.37 -11.65
N SER A 244 13.70 22.57 -11.95
CA SER A 244 13.79 21.81 -13.21
C SER A 244 12.78 20.65 -13.26
N VAL A 245 12.50 20.05 -12.11
CA VAL A 245 11.51 18.98 -11.95
C VAL A 245 10.90 19.07 -10.55
N LEU A 246 9.61 18.75 -10.45
CA LEU A 246 8.96 18.63 -9.15
C LEU A 246 9.46 17.34 -8.46
N PRO A 247 10.07 17.40 -7.26
CA PRO A 247 10.50 16.21 -6.55
C PRO A 247 9.36 15.19 -6.36
N PRO A 248 9.61 13.87 -6.42
CA PRO A 248 8.56 12.86 -6.29
C PRO A 248 7.72 12.99 -5.00
N GLY A 249 8.38 13.32 -3.89
CA GLY A 249 7.70 13.59 -2.61
C GLY A 249 6.77 14.81 -2.70
N LEU A 250 7.22 15.90 -3.30
CA LEU A 250 6.41 17.13 -3.47
C LEU A 250 5.24 16.91 -4.43
N ARG A 251 5.45 16.14 -5.51
CA ARG A 251 4.36 15.72 -6.40
C ARG A 251 3.31 14.91 -5.66
N SER A 252 3.75 13.94 -4.85
CA SER A 252 2.86 13.10 -4.05
C SER A 252 2.09 13.92 -3.01
N TYR A 253 2.75 14.89 -2.38
CA TYR A 253 2.15 15.85 -1.45
C TYR A 253 1.02 16.67 -2.09
N LEU A 254 1.24 17.24 -3.28
CA LEU A 254 0.21 18.04 -3.97
C LEU A 254 -0.93 17.19 -4.54
N LEU A 255 -0.66 15.94 -4.94
CA LEU A 255 -1.65 15.07 -5.57
C LEU A 255 -2.53 14.32 -4.56
N ARG A 256 -1.97 13.95 -3.39
CA ARG A 256 -2.68 13.16 -2.37
C ARG A 256 -4.01 13.79 -1.90
N PRO A 257 -4.11 15.10 -1.62
CA PRO A 257 -5.38 15.73 -1.24
C PRO A 257 -6.47 15.56 -2.30
N VAL A 258 -6.11 15.67 -3.58
CA VAL A 258 -7.05 15.47 -4.70
C VAL A 258 -7.50 14.01 -4.76
N LYS A 259 -6.59 13.06 -4.56
CA LYS A 259 -6.95 11.64 -4.47
C LYS A 259 -7.87 11.35 -3.29
N ILE A 260 -7.64 11.96 -2.12
CA ILE A 260 -8.51 11.82 -0.94
C ILE A 260 -9.91 12.32 -1.28
N ALA A 261 -10.03 13.55 -1.80
CA ALA A 261 -11.32 14.14 -2.12
C ALA A 261 -12.13 13.33 -3.15
N GLU A 262 -11.44 12.64 -4.07
CA GLU A 262 -12.07 11.85 -5.13
C GLU A 262 -12.41 10.42 -4.73
N PHE A 263 -11.52 9.77 -3.99
CA PHE A 263 -11.55 8.32 -3.81
C PHE A 263 -11.63 7.91 -2.34
N SER A 264 -11.93 8.84 -1.42
CA SER A 264 -12.09 8.50 0.00
C SER A 264 -13.09 7.35 0.18
N VAL A 265 -12.74 6.47 1.11
CA VAL A 265 -13.65 5.43 1.64
C VAL A 265 -14.59 5.98 2.72
N ASP A 266 -14.42 7.26 3.08
CA ASP A 266 -15.31 8.06 3.90
C ASP A 266 -15.63 9.38 3.16
N PRO A 267 -16.67 9.40 2.31
CA PRO A 267 -16.99 10.57 1.49
C PRO A 267 -17.37 11.80 2.32
N GLU A 268 -17.97 11.63 3.50
CA GLU A 268 -18.44 12.73 4.35
C GLU A 268 -17.27 13.54 4.92
N SER A 269 -16.18 12.88 5.33
CA SER A 269 -14.99 13.55 5.86
C SER A 269 -13.90 13.83 4.82
N ALA A 270 -14.12 13.42 3.55
CA ALA A 270 -13.10 13.46 2.49
C ALA A 270 -12.51 14.85 2.26
N CYS A 271 -13.35 15.89 2.15
CA CYS A 271 -12.88 17.25 1.91
C CYS A 271 -12.07 17.79 3.09
N ASP A 272 -12.51 17.54 4.33
CA ASP A 272 -11.79 17.97 5.54
C ASP A 272 -10.45 17.25 5.66
N GLN A 273 -10.42 15.94 5.41
CA GLN A 273 -9.19 15.16 5.41
C GLN A 273 -8.23 15.63 4.33
N ALA A 274 -8.72 15.92 3.13
CA ALA A 274 -7.93 16.44 2.02
C ALA A 274 -7.29 17.80 2.39
N CYS A 275 -8.08 18.76 2.87
CA CYS A 275 -7.56 20.07 3.30
C CYS A 275 -6.55 19.94 4.45
N ARG A 276 -6.82 19.09 5.46
CA ARG A 276 -5.89 18.86 6.58
C ARG A 276 -4.56 18.26 6.13
N SER A 277 -4.57 17.42 5.09
CA SER A 277 -3.34 16.82 4.57
C SER A 277 -2.37 17.83 3.94
N LEU A 278 -2.85 19.03 3.59
CA LEU A 278 -2.04 20.18 3.15
C LEU A 278 -1.62 21.11 4.30
N SER A 279 -2.16 20.91 5.50
CA SER A 279 -1.80 21.73 6.68
C SER A 279 -0.55 21.23 7.39
N VAL A 280 -0.01 20.08 6.97
CA VAL A 280 1.25 19.54 7.46
C VAL A 280 2.35 20.01 6.52
N ASP A 281 3.32 20.74 7.04
CA ASP A 281 4.43 21.27 6.23
C ASP A 281 5.13 20.16 5.45
N PHE A 282 5.41 20.43 4.17
CA PHE A 282 6.27 19.58 3.39
C PHE A 282 7.71 19.70 3.90
N THR A 283 8.17 18.72 4.68
CA THR A 283 9.50 18.72 5.30
C THR A 283 10.62 18.18 4.39
N GLY A 284 10.41 18.08 3.08
CA GLY A 284 11.43 17.61 2.14
C GLY A 284 11.76 16.11 2.23
N GLY A 285 10.94 15.33 2.95
CA GLY A 285 11.12 13.90 3.14
C GLY A 285 11.26 13.14 1.82
N ALA A 286 12.43 12.54 1.63
CA ALA A 286 12.82 11.78 0.46
C ALA A 286 11.96 10.52 0.30
N ASP A 287 10.94 10.59 -0.55
CA ASP A 287 10.59 9.43 -1.38
C ASP A 287 11.63 9.38 -2.53
N SER A 288 12.86 9.00 -2.18
CA SER A 288 13.94 8.62 -3.10
C SER A 288 13.93 7.11 -3.31
#